data_AF-A0A0G0JGB4-F1
#
_entry.id   AF-A0A0G0JGB4-F1
#
_cell.length_a   1.000
_cell.length_b   1.000
_cell.length_c   1.000
_cell.angle_alpha   90.00
_cell.angle_beta   90.00
_cell.angle_gamma   90.00
#
_symmetry.space_group_name_H-M   'P 1'
#
loop_
_entity.id
_entity.type
_entity.pdbx_description
1 polymer ?
#
loop_
_entity_poly.entity_id
_entity_poly.type
_entity_poly.pdbx_seq_one_letter_code
_entity_poly.pdbx_strand_id
1 'polypeptide(L)'
;MNENKPTKLDQLIHVLRSKGLNDQQIQEVVVNVNNMTAEQLYNRMFMELTDKDLDYIEKLPEDQIQAEVVKRFKLATNKTPEQLADEMIDTFISGLVQGLEEEKK
;
A
#
# COMPACT_ATOMS: atom_id res chain seq x y z
N MET A 1 -23.88 6.98 -18.00
CA MET A 1 -23.40 5.58 -17.90
C MET A 1 -22.09 5.65 -17.14
N ASN A 2 -22.03 5.15 -15.91
CA ASN A 2 -20.77 5.10 -15.16
C ASN A 2 -19.88 4.05 -15.80
N GLU A 3 -18.85 4.47 -16.52
CA GLU A 3 -17.76 3.58 -16.91
C GLU A 3 -17.07 3.13 -15.63
N ASN A 4 -17.38 1.90 -15.19
CA ASN A 4 -16.62 1.21 -14.15
C ASN A 4 -15.21 0.98 -14.71
N LYS A 5 -14.33 1.96 -14.54
CA LYS A 5 -12.90 1.79 -14.83
C LYS A 5 -12.41 0.64 -13.95
N PRO A 6 -11.80 -0.40 -14.53
CA PRO A 6 -11.26 -1.50 -13.75
C PRO A 6 -10.23 -0.96 -12.76
N THR A 7 -10.31 -1.42 -11.52
CA THR A 7 -9.32 -1.10 -10.48
C THR A 7 -7.96 -1.68 -10.86
N LYS A 8 -6.87 -1.21 -10.23
CA LYS A 8 -5.56 -1.82 -10.40
C LYS A 8 -5.55 -3.29 -9.98
N LEU A 9 -6.33 -3.63 -8.95
CA LEU A 9 -6.54 -5.00 -8.52
C LEU A 9 -7.19 -5.87 -9.62
N ASP A 10 -8.19 -5.34 -10.34
CA ASP A 10 -8.80 -6.04 -11.47
C ASP A 10 -7.79 -6.29 -12.59
N GLN A 11 -6.88 -5.33 -12.85
CA GLN A 11 -5.80 -5.49 -13.83
C GLN A 11 -4.82 -6.59 -13.39
N LEU A 12 -4.42 -6.62 -12.12
CA LEU A 12 -3.56 -7.67 -11.58
C LEU A 12 -4.22 -9.05 -11.73
N ILE A 13 -5.48 -9.19 -11.31
CA ILE A 13 -6.23 -10.45 -11.42
C ILE A 13 -6.28 -10.90 -12.88
N HIS A 14 -6.54 -9.99 -13.82
CA HIS A 14 -6.56 -10.30 -15.24
C HIS A 14 -5.20 -10.81 -15.74
N VAL A 15 -4.09 -10.15 -15.38
CA VAL A 15 -2.75 -10.57 -15.77
C VAL A 15 -2.41 -11.94 -15.17
N LEU A 16 -2.69 -12.17 -13.88
CA LEU A 16 -2.44 -13.45 -13.21
C LEU A 16 -3.23 -14.60 -13.84
N ARG A 17 -4.52 -14.38 -14.17
CA ARG A 17 -5.33 -15.34 -14.93
C ARG A 17 -4.73 -15.62 -16.31
N SER A 18 -4.25 -14.60 -17.02
CA SER A 18 -3.62 -14.76 -18.33
C SER A 18 -2.31 -15.57 -18.27
N LYS A 19 -1.66 -15.63 -17.09
CA LYS A 19 -0.48 -16.46 -16.82
C LYS A 19 -0.84 -17.88 -16.37
N GLY A 20 -2.13 -18.22 -16.30
CA GLY A 20 -2.62 -19.57 -15.97
C GLY A 20 -2.79 -19.84 -14.48
N LEU A 21 -2.72 -18.81 -13.62
CA LEU A 21 -3.00 -19.00 -12.19
C LEU A 21 -4.49 -19.25 -11.97
N ASN A 22 -4.80 -20.15 -11.04
CA ASN A 22 -6.16 -20.41 -10.60
C ASN A 22 -6.62 -19.41 -9.53
N ASP A 23 -7.92 -19.42 -9.22
CA ASP A 23 -8.51 -18.45 -8.28
C ASP A 23 -7.91 -18.53 -6.87
N GLN A 24 -7.51 -19.71 -6.39
CA GLN A 24 -6.85 -19.86 -5.09
C GLN A 24 -5.48 -19.17 -5.07
N GLN A 25 -4.66 -19.41 -6.10
CA GLN A 25 -3.34 -18.78 -6.23
C GLN A 25 -3.46 -17.26 -6.38
N ILE A 26 -4.47 -16.78 -7.11
CA ILE A 26 -4.75 -15.35 -7.23
C ILE A 26 -5.12 -14.76 -5.88
N GLN A 27 -5.98 -15.43 -5.11
CA GLN A 27 -6.34 -15.01 -3.77
C GLN A 27 -5.13 -14.93 -2.84
N GLU A 28 -4.23 -15.91 -2.90
CA GLU A 28 -2.97 -15.91 -2.14
C GLU A 28 -2.11 -14.69 -2.49
N VAL A 29 -1.97 -14.34 -3.78
CA VAL A 29 -1.24 -13.14 -4.20
C VAL A 29 -1.89 -11.87 -3.64
N VAL A 30 -3.21 -11.73 -3.73
CA VAL A 30 -3.92 -10.55 -3.21
C VAL A 30 -3.76 -10.41 -1.70
N VAL A 31 -3.86 -11.51 -0.95
CA VAL A 31 -3.63 -11.50 0.50
C VAL A 31 -2.19 -11.11 0.83
N ASN A 32 -1.21 -11.64 0.10
CA ASN A 32 0.19 -11.28 0.30
C ASN A 32 0.45 -9.79 0.03
N VAL A 33 -0.13 -9.22 -1.03
CA VAL A 33 -0.05 -7.77 -1.31
C VAL A 33 -0.57 -6.97 -0.11
N ASN A 34 -1.76 -7.32 0.39
CA ASN A 34 -2.37 -6.61 1.51
C ASN A 34 -1.54 -6.72 2.80
N ASN A 35 -1.02 -7.92 3.10
CA ASN A 35 -0.18 -8.13 4.29
C ASN A 35 1.12 -7.33 4.19
N MET A 36 1.80 -7.37 3.05
CA MET A 36 3.01 -6.57 2.82
C MET A 36 2.76 -5.07 2.96
N THR A 37 1.64 -4.57 2.43
CA THR A 37 1.24 -3.17 2.61
C THR A 37 1.02 -2.83 4.08
N ALA A 38 0.29 -3.68 4.82
CA ALA A 38 0.02 -3.46 6.24
C ALA A 38 1.30 -3.40 7.08
N GLU A 39 2.27 -4.30 6.81
CA GLU A 39 3.57 -4.33 7.49
C GLU A 39 4.41 -3.07 7.22
N GLN A 40 4.34 -2.51 6.01
CA GLN A 40 5.14 -1.36 5.59
C GLN A 40 4.46 -0.01 5.85
N LEU A 41 3.14 0.02 6.05
CA LEU A 41 2.35 1.25 6.14
C LEU A 41 2.86 2.17 7.24
N TYR A 42 3.16 1.60 8.41
CA TYR A 42 3.64 2.38 9.54
C TYR A 42 5.01 3.01 9.28
N ASN A 43 5.95 2.23 8.75
CA ASN A 43 7.26 2.74 8.34
C ASN A 43 7.14 3.82 7.26
N ARG A 44 6.19 3.66 6.34
CA ARG A 44 5.94 4.64 5.28
C ARG A 44 5.41 5.95 5.83
N MET A 45 4.53 5.91 6.83
CA MET A 45 4.08 7.12 7.54
C MET A 45 5.25 7.81 8.26
N PHE A 46 6.16 7.05 8.89
CA PHE A 46 7.35 7.61 9.55
C PHE A 46 8.27 8.38 8.60
N MET A 47 8.44 7.89 7.37
CA MET A 47 9.29 8.54 6.36
C MET A 47 8.78 9.91 5.91
N GLU A 48 7.51 10.23 6.16
CA GLU A 48 6.90 11.52 5.84
C GLU A 48 6.98 12.53 7.01
N LEU A 49 7.50 12.11 8.17
CA LEU A 49 7.63 12.95 9.36
C LEU A 49 8.95 13.72 9.35
N THR A 50 8.95 14.92 9.92
CA THR A 50 10.18 15.72 10.10
C THR A 50 10.96 15.26 11.33
N ASP A 51 12.25 15.59 11.42
CA ASP A 51 13.07 15.31 12.61
C ASP A 51 12.43 15.83 13.91
N LYS A 52 11.79 17.01 13.85
CA LYS A 52 11.08 17.60 14.99
C LYS A 52 9.85 16.78 15.42
N ASP A 53 9.16 16.16 14.46
CA ASP A 53 8.04 15.28 14.73
C ASP A 53 8.52 14.00 15.45
N LEU A 54 9.64 13.44 14.96
CA LEU A 54 10.26 12.25 15.53
C LEU A 54 10.75 12.51 16.97
N ASP A 55 11.48 13.62 17.19
CA ASP A 55 11.94 14.05 18.52
C ASP A 55 10.81 14.21 19.54
N TYR A 56 9.61 14.57 19.07
CA TYR A 56 8.43 14.66 19.92
C TYR A 56 7.84 13.28 20.21
N ILE A 57 7.69 12.44 19.18
CA ILE A 57 7.12 11.10 19.29
C ILE A 57 7.94 10.22 20.23
N GLU A 58 9.27 10.29 20.17
CA GLU A 58 10.17 9.51 21.05
C GLU A 58 9.99 9.80 22.55
N LYS A 59 9.40 10.95 22.90
CA LYS A 59 9.14 11.35 24.30
C LYS A 59 7.77 10.91 24.79
N LEU A 60 6.94 10.31 23.92
CA LEU A 60 5.61 9.87 24.27
C LEU A 60 5.63 8.45 24.89
N PRO A 61 4.68 8.16 25.78
CA PRO A 61 4.37 6.78 26.17
C PRO A 61 4.05 5.90 24.94
N GLU A 62 4.47 4.63 24.98
CA GLU A 62 4.34 3.68 23.86
C GLU A 62 2.90 3.55 23.34
N ASP A 63 1.92 3.58 24.25
CA ASP A 63 0.49 3.52 23.94
C ASP A 63 -0.04 4.75 23.17
N GLN A 64 0.73 5.85 23.12
CA GLN A 64 0.37 7.09 22.42
C GLN A 64 1.13 7.28 21.09
N ILE A 65 2.24 6.56 20.88
CA ILE A 65 3.11 6.72 19.72
C ILE A 65 2.33 6.52 18.42
N GLN A 66 1.55 5.43 18.31
CA GLN A 66 0.84 5.11 17.08
C GLN A 66 -0.18 6.18 16.68
N ALA A 67 -0.97 6.67 17.64
CA ALA A 67 -1.97 7.70 17.40
C ALA A 67 -1.32 9.04 16.97
N GLU A 68 -0.20 9.40 17.59
CA GLU A 68 0.51 10.62 17.24
C GLU A 68 1.16 10.54 15.86
N VAL A 69 1.73 9.39 15.49
CA VAL A 69 2.29 9.17 14.14
C VAL A 69 1.23 9.37 13.07
N VAL A 70 0.06 8.76 13.24
CA VAL A 70 -1.07 8.93 12.30
C VAL A 70 -1.50 10.40 12.21
N LYS A 71 -1.60 11.09 13.34
CA LYS A 71 -1.96 12.50 13.40
C LYS A 71 -0.95 13.38 12.67
N ARG A 72 0.35 13.20 12.92
CA ARG A 72 1.43 13.99 12.30
C ARG A 72 1.57 13.70 10.82
N PHE A 73 1.46 12.44 10.43
CA PHE A 73 1.42 12.05 9.02
C PHE A 73 0.28 12.77 8.28
N LYS A 74 -0.93 12.79 8.85
CA LYS A 74 -2.07 13.48 8.25
C LYS A 74 -1.85 14.99 8.16
N LEU A 75 -1.22 15.61 9.15
CA LEU A 75 -0.88 17.03 9.12
C LEU A 75 0.17 17.35 8.04
N ALA A 76 1.16 16.48 7.86
CA ALA A 76 2.24 16.67 6.89
C ALA A 76 1.78 16.46 5.44
N THR A 77 0.98 15.43 5.19
CA THR A 77 0.65 14.97 3.83
C THR A 77 -0.78 15.29 3.38
N ASN A 78 -1.66 15.67 4.32
CA ASN A 78 -3.10 15.77 4.13
C ASN A 78 -3.77 14.44 3.67
N LYS A 79 -3.13 13.30 3.95
CA LYS A 79 -3.65 11.97 3.63
C LYS A 79 -4.02 11.17 4.88
N THR A 80 -4.92 10.21 4.73
CA THR A 80 -5.18 9.19 5.76
C THR A 80 -4.30 7.94 5.54
N PRO A 81 -4.08 7.10 6.56
CA PRO A 81 -3.36 5.84 6.40
C PRO A 81 -3.97 4.94 5.32
N GLU A 82 -5.30 4.93 5.17
CA GLU A 82 -6.00 4.17 4.15
C GLU A 82 -5.65 4.66 2.74
N GLN A 83 -5.61 5.99 2.53
CA GLN A 83 -5.21 6.56 1.24
C GLN A 83 -3.76 6.23 0.90
N LEU A 84 -2.87 6.22 1.89
CA LEU A 84 -1.48 5.80 1.69
C LEU A 84 -1.39 4.30 1.37
N ALA A 85 -2.17 3.46 2.05
CA ALA A 85 -2.22 2.04 1.77
C ALA A 85 -2.71 1.75 0.34
N ASP A 86 -3.74 2.45 -0.12
CA ASP A 86 -4.24 2.35 -1.49
C ASP A 86 -3.16 2.74 -2.52
N GLU A 87 -2.45 3.84 -2.28
CA GLU A 87 -1.32 4.28 -3.14
C GLU A 87 -0.16 3.26 -3.16
N MET A 88 0.14 2.64 -2.02
CA MET A 88 1.17 1.60 -1.91
C MET A 88 0.76 0.34 -2.69
N ILE A 89 -0.50 -0.09 -2.56
CA ILE A 89 -1.06 -1.22 -3.30
C ILE A 89 -1.01 -0.93 -4.80
N ASP A 90 -1.45 0.25 -5.23
CA ASP A 90 -1.44 0.64 -6.64
C ASP A 90 -0.02 0.67 -7.23
N THR A 91 0.95 1.15 -6.45
CA THR A 91 2.37 1.19 -6.85
C THR A 91 2.93 -0.23 -6.98
N PHE A 92 2.67 -1.09 -5.99
CA PHE A 92 3.11 -2.47 -5.99
C PHE A 92 2.51 -3.26 -7.15
N ILE A 93 1.20 -3.14 -7.37
CA ILE A 93 0.50 -3.77 -8.48
C ILE A 93 1.07 -3.30 -9.82
N SER A 94 1.32 -2.00 -9.97
CA SER A 94 1.88 -1.46 -11.22
C SER A 94 3.26 -2.05 -11.51
N GLY A 95 4.12 -2.18 -10.49
CA GLY A 95 5.42 -2.83 -10.62
C GLY A 95 5.32 -4.32 -10.98
N LEU A 96 4.40 -5.06 -10.34
CA LEU A 96 4.15 -6.47 -10.67
C LEU A 96 3.67 -6.65 -12.11
N VAL A 97 2.68 -5.86 -12.54
CA VAL A 97 2.12 -5.94 -13.90
C VAL A 97 3.21 -5.64 -14.92
N GLN A 98 3.99 -4.58 -14.72
CA GLN A 98 5.09 -4.22 -15.61
C GLN A 98 6.12 -5.36 -15.73
N GLY A 99 6.58 -5.92 -14.61
CA GLY A 99 7.55 -7.03 -14.62
C GLY A 99 7.01 -8.27 -15.35
N LEU A 100 5.73 -8.61 -15.15
CA LEU A 100 5.09 -9.75 -15.81
C LEU A 100 4.90 -9.56 -17.33
N GLU A 101 4.77 -8.31 -17.78
CA GLU A 101 4.68 -7.97 -19.20
C GLU A 101 6.06 -7.95 -19.88
N GLU A 102 7.11 -7.50 -19.18
CA GLU A 102 8.49 -7.50 -19.68
C GLU A 102 9.03 -8.92 -19.91
N GLU A 103 8.66 -9.89 -19.06
CA GLU A 103 8.97 -11.32 -19.24
C GLU A 103 8.35 -11.96 -20.51
N LYS A 104 7.43 -11.28 -21.21
CA LYS A 104 6.87 -11.78 -22.48
C LYS A 104 7.73 -11.43 -23.71
N LYS A 105 8.76 -10.60 -23.57
CA LYS A 105 9.69 -10.21 -24.65
C LYS A 105 10.95 -11.06 -24.65
#